data_AF-A0A7C3HLU3-F1
#
_entry.id   AF-A0A7C3HLU3-F1
#
_cell.length_a   1.000
_cell.length_b   1.000
_cell.length_c   1.000
_cell.angle_alpha   90.00
_cell.angle_beta   90.00
_cell.angle_gamma   90.00
#
_symmetry.space_group_name_H-M   'P 1'
#
loop_
_entity.id
_entity.type
_entity.pdbx_description
1 polymer ?
#
loop_
_entity_poly.entity_id
_entity_poly.type
_entity_poly.pdbx_seq_one_letter_code
_entity_poly.pdbx_strand_id
1 'polypeptide(L)'
;MLLRLYPQPFRERFGEGMEQTFHDLCREHGSGGRRLFALALWVFCETLVGIVKEHAMQISQMGKTALRVALGALAALMVPLVASQVVEGWNWPPGAFLRVYVLFFLTGMVFALVSRRMGVWQYKAGVGVALGAGFALGWSNMVHVADTGNLANLWYYSVLVVGAAGALLARLKAPGLARTLFVMAALLALISVLVPSGAPPDVARRMAIGHGVYVGLFIAAGFLFRRAALTEPKRGLGH
;
A
#
# COMPACT_ATOMS: atom_id res chain seq x y z
N MET A 1 8.08 7.59 60.81
CA MET A 1 9.21 8.53 60.60
C MET A 1 8.79 9.89 60.00
N LEU A 2 7.67 9.98 59.26
CA LEU A 2 7.16 11.23 58.66
C LEU A 2 6.54 12.25 59.65
N LEU A 3 5.99 11.80 60.79
CA LEU A 3 5.38 12.70 61.79
C LEU A 3 6.39 13.65 62.49
N ARG A 4 7.71 13.34 62.41
CA ARG A 4 8.77 14.20 62.95
C ARG A 4 9.00 15.49 62.14
N LEU A 5 8.47 15.57 60.92
CA LEU A 5 8.58 16.74 60.05
C LEU A 5 7.53 17.82 60.37
N TYR A 6 6.53 17.51 61.20
CA TYR A 6 5.47 18.45 61.57
C TYR A 6 5.86 19.30 62.79
N PRO A 7 5.49 20.60 62.82
CA PRO A 7 5.66 21.46 63.99
C PRO A 7 5.06 20.83 65.25
N GLN A 8 5.76 20.95 66.39
CA GLN A 8 5.42 20.25 67.64
C GLN A 8 3.94 20.37 68.08
N PRO A 9 3.27 21.55 68.04
CA PRO A 9 1.90 21.65 68.52
C PRO A 9 0.88 20.87 67.68
N PHE A 10 1.19 20.61 66.40
CA PHE A 10 0.34 19.79 65.53
C PHE A 10 0.54 18.29 65.76
N ARG A 11 1.76 17.90 66.13
CA ARG A 11 2.13 16.50 66.38
C ARG A 11 1.50 15.96 67.66
N GLU A 12 1.48 16.75 68.73
CA GLU A 12 0.88 16.34 70.00
C GLU A 12 -0.64 16.23 69.92
N ARG A 13 -1.30 17.10 69.13
CA ARG A 13 -2.75 17.11 69.02
C ARG A 13 -3.33 16.08 68.04
N PHE A 14 -2.62 15.79 66.95
CA PHE A 14 -3.15 14.97 65.85
C PHE A 14 -2.30 13.74 65.52
N GLY A 15 -1.17 13.55 66.20
CA GLY A 15 -0.22 12.47 65.91
C GLY A 15 -0.82 11.08 66.08
N GLU A 16 -1.43 10.78 67.23
CA GLU A 16 -2.02 9.47 67.48
C GLU A 16 -3.21 9.17 66.55
N GLY A 17 -4.08 10.16 66.33
CA GLY A 17 -5.21 10.01 65.41
C GLY A 17 -4.77 9.76 63.97
N MET A 18 -3.71 10.45 63.50
CA MET A 18 -3.14 10.21 62.18
C MET A 18 -2.47 8.83 62.07
N GLU A 19 -1.81 8.36 63.12
CA GLU A 19 -1.18 7.03 63.13
C GLU A 19 -2.22 5.92 63.11
N GLN A 20 -3.30 6.03 63.90
CA GLN A 20 -4.42 5.10 63.86
C GLN A 20 -5.12 5.12 62.50
N THR A 21 -5.41 6.30 61.94
CA THR A 21 -6.04 6.41 60.61
C THR A 21 -5.16 5.82 59.53
N PHE A 22 -3.84 6.02 59.59
CA PHE A 22 -2.91 5.44 58.64
C PHE A 22 -2.85 3.91 58.77
N HIS A 23 -2.82 3.40 60.00
CA HIS A 23 -2.80 1.97 60.26
C HIS A 23 -4.11 1.28 59.83
N ASP A 24 -5.25 1.92 60.05
CA ASP A 24 -6.55 1.43 59.56
C ASP A 24 -6.65 1.48 58.04
N LEU A 25 -6.18 2.55 57.38
CA LEU A 25 -6.12 2.62 55.92
C LEU A 25 -5.22 1.52 55.32
N CYS A 26 -4.07 1.23 55.95
CA CYS A 26 -3.19 0.13 55.53
C CYS A 26 -3.85 -1.25 55.73
N ARG A 27 -4.60 -1.43 56.83
CA ARG A 27 -5.31 -2.68 57.14
C ARG A 27 -6.46 -2.93 56.18
N GLU A 28 -7.16 -1.89 55.77
CA GLU A 28 -8.27 -1.95 54.81
C GLU A 28 -7.77 -2.25 53.38
N HIS A 29 -6.63 -1.66 52.98
CA HIS A 29 -6.02 -1.87 51.67
C HIS A 29 -5.31 -3.24 51.51
N GLY A 30 -5.00 -3.94 52.61
CA GLY A 30 -4.36 -5.27 52.58
C GLY A 30 -5.24 -6.38 51.97
N SER A 31 -6.55 -6.18 51.85
CA SER A 31 -7.50 -7.23 51.40
C SER A 31 -8.09 -7.02 49.99
N GLY A 32 -8.07 -5.79 49.46
CA GLY A 32 -8.62 -5.44 48.13
C GLY A 32 -7.63 -5.57 46.96
N GLY A 33 -6.33 -5.54 47.23
CA GLY A 33 -5.27 -5.53 46.20
C GLY A 33 -5.24 -6.78 45.33
N ARG A 34 -5.57 -7.96 45.89
CA ARG A 34 -5.53 -9.24 45.14
C ARG A 34 -6.64 -9.36 44.10
N ARG A 35 -7.82 -8.80 44.40
CA ARG A 35 -8.97 -8.73 43.47
C ARG A 35 -8.74 -7.70 42.37
N LEU A 36 -8.17 -6.54 42.71
CA LEU A 36 -7.80 -5.50 41.74
C LEU A 36 -6.66 -5.95 40.82
N PHE A 37 -5.64 -6.65 41.35
CA PHE A 37 -4.59 -7.25 40.53
C PHE A 37 -5.14 -8.32 39.58
N ALA A 38 -6.05 -9.17 40.05
CA ALA A 38 -6.69 -10.18 39.22
C ALA A 38 -7.52 -9.55 38.09
N LEU A 39 -8.26 -8.47 38.38
CA LEU A 39 -9.01 -7.71 37.37
C LEU A 39 -8.08 -7.01 36.37
N ALA A 40 -7.00 -6.38 36.84
CA ALA A 40 -6.03 -5.73 35.96
C ALA A 40 -5.31 -6.74 35.04
N LEU A 41 -4.91 -7.89 35.59
CA LEU A 41 -4.31 -8.98 34.83
C LEU A 41 -5.30 -9.57 33.82
N TRP A 42 -6.58 -9.70 34.20
CA TRP A 42 -7.65 -10.17 33.32
C TRP A 42 -7.86 -9.25 32.12
N VAL A 43 -8.03 -7.95 32.36
CA VAL A 43 -8.21 -6.94 31.29
C VAL A 43 -6.98 -6.88 30.40
N PHE A 44 -5.77 -6.97 30.97
CA PHE A 44 -4.54 -7.02 30.19
C PHE A 44 -4.50 -8.24 29.27
N CYS A 45 -4.82 -9.43 29.77
CA CYS A 45 -4.90 -10.66 28.97
C CYS A 45 -5.95 -10.56 27.86
N GLU A 46 -7.14 -10.01 28.13
CA GLU A 46 -8.19 -9.81 27.12
C GLU A 46 -7.72 -8.87 26.00
N THR A 47 -7.03 -7.78 26.36
CA THR A 47 -6.47 -6.83 25.39
C THR A 47 -5.38 -7.50 24.54
N LEU A 48 -4.51 -8.28 25.17
CA LEU A 48 -3.40 -8.98 24.52
C LEU A 48 -3.92 -10.07 23.56
N VAL A 49 -4.92 -10.84 23.98
CA VAL A 49 -5.61 -11.82 23.14
C VAL A 49 -6.34 -11.14 21.98
N GLY A 50 -6.99 -9.99 22.23
CA GLY A 50 -7.59 -9.17 21.19
C GLY A 50 -6.58 -8.77 20.11
N ILE A 51 -5.44 -8.21 20.51
CA ILE A 51 -4.36 -7.79 19.61
C ILE A 51 -3.80 -8.98 18.82
N VAL A 52 -3.52 -10.10 19.48
CA VAL A 52 -2.97 -11.31 18.84
C VAL A 52 -3.97 -11.92 17.86
N LYS A 53 -5.24 -12.02 18.26
CA LYS A 53 -6.31 -12.57 17.41
C LYS A 53 -6.55 -11.67 16.19
N GLU A 54 -6.56 -10.36 16.38
CA GLU A 54 -6.74 -9.39 15.31
C GLU A 54 -5.55 -9.42 14.33
N HIS A 55 -4.32 -9.48 14.85
CA HIS A 55 -3.11 -9.68 14.02
C HIS A 55 -3.12 -11.03 13.28
N ALA A 56 -3.48 -12.12 13.94
CA ALA A 56 -3.54 -13.45 13.32
C ALA A 56 -4.63 -13.52 12.25
N MET A 57 -5.81 -12.96 12.49
CA MET A 57 -6.89 -12.87 11.51
C MET A 57 -6.45 -12.02 10.31
N GLN A 58 -5.80 -10.88 10.54
CA GLN A 58 -5.30 -10.01 9.48
C GLN A 58 -4.22 -10.69 8.62
N ILE A 59 -3.27 -11.40 9.24
CA ILE A 59 -2.23 -12.19 8.54
C ILE A 59 -2.88 -13.29 7.70
N SER A 60 -3.87 -14.02 8.25
CA SER A 60 -4.55 -15.10 7.53
C SER A 60 -5.33 -14.60 6.31
N GLN A 61 -5.95 -13.42 6.40
CA GLN A 61 -6.69 -12.81 5.29
C GLN A 61 -5.76 -12.29 4.20
N MET A 62 -4.64 -11.68 4.58
CA MET A 62 -3.58 -11.29 3.62
C MET A 62 -3.01 -12.52 2.91
N GLY A 63 -2.74 -13.61 3.62
CA GLY A 63 -2.26 -14.88 3.05
C GLY A 63 -3.24 -15.47 2.02
N LYS A 64 -4.54 -15.53 2.34
CA LYS A 64 -5.58 -15.98 1.39
C LYS A 64 -5.65 -15.11 0.14
N THR A 65 -5.43 -13.81 0.29
CA THR A 65 -5.46 -12.85 -0.82
C THR A 65 -4.24 -13.02 -1.71
N ALA A 66 -3.06 -13.10 -1.11
CA ALA A 66 -1.81 -13.36 -1.79
C ALA A 66 -1.90 -14.67 -2.58
N LEU A 67 -2.46 -15.73 -1.98
CA LEU A 67 -2.65 -17.01 -2.65
C LEU A 67 -3.60 -16.89 -3.85
N ARG A 68 -4.76 -16.24 -3.70
CA ARG A 68 -5.70 -16.03 -4.82
C ARG A 68 -5.06 -15.24 -5.97
N VAL A 69 -4.32 -14.19 -5.64
CA VAL A 69 -3.60 -13.38 -6.63
C VAL A 69 -2.47 -14.19 -7.28
N ALA A 70 -1.72 -14.97 -6.52
CA ALA A 70 -0.64 -15.83 -7.02
C ALA A 70 -1.18 -16.89 -7.98
N LEU A 71 -2.30 -17.53 -7.64
CA LEU A 71 -2.98 -18.50 -8.51
C LEU A 71 -3.52 -17.82 -9.77
N GLY A 72 -4.13 -16.65 -9.65
CA GLY A 72 -4.60 -15.88 -10.80
C GLY A 72 -3.45 -15.45 -11.73
N ALA A 73 -2.33 -15.00 -11.16
CA ALA A 73 -1.13 -14.64 -11.91
C ALA A 73 -0.50 -15.86 -12.60
N LEU A 74 -0.49 -17.02 -11.93
CA LEU A 74 0.00 -18.26 -12.52
C LEU A 74 -0.90 -18.73 -13.67
N ALA A 75 -2.22 -18.68 -13.47
CA ALA A 75 -3.18 -19.01 -14.52
C ALA A 75 -3.03 -18.07 -15.73
N ALA A 76 -2.85 -16.77 -15.51
CA ALA A 76 -2.58 -15.82 -16.59
C ALA A 76 -1.24 -16.08 -17.28
N LEU A 77 -0.20 -16.50 -16.55
CA LEU A 77 1.11 -16.89 -17.10
C LEU A 77 1.02 -18.10 -18.04
N MET A 78 0.03 -18.97 -17.86
CA MET A 78 -0.17 -20.11 -18.76
C MET A 78 -0.38 -19.67 -20.21
N VAL A 79 -0.95 -18.49 -20.46
CA VAL A 79 -1.18 -17.97 -21.82
C VAL A 79 0.13 -17.81 -22.60
N PRO A 80 1.10 -16.96 -22.17
CA PRO A 80 2.39 -16.85 -22.87
C PRO A 80 3.22 -18.13 -22.79
N LEU A 81 3.09 -18.94 -21.73
CA LEU A 81 3.81 -20.20 -21.63
C LEU A 81 3.38 -21.19 -22.71
N VAL A 82 2.07 -21.37 -22.88
CA VAL A 82 1.51 -22.21 -23.96
C VAL A 82 1.81 -21.60 -25.33
N ALA A 83 1.68 -20.28 -25.47
CA ALA A 83 2.00 -19.59 -26.72
C ALA A 83 3.45 -19.86 -27.16
N SER A 84 4.42 -19.84 -26.22
CA SER A 84 5.82 -20.14 -26.52
C SER A 84 6.11 -21.57 -26.99
N GLN A 85 5.18 -22.50 -26.75
CA GLN A 85 5.31 -23.89 -27.17
C GLN A 85 4.61 -24.18 -28.49
N VAL A 86 3.57 -23.40 -28.82
CA VAL A 86 2.68 -23.66 -29.96
C VAL A 86 2.94 -22.69 -31.12
N VAL A 87 3.42 -21.47 -30.85
CA VAL A 87 3.63 -20.45 -31.87
C VAL A 87 5.07 -20.53 -32.38
N GLU A 88 5.22 -20.87 -33.66
CA GLU A 88 6.51 -20.86 -34.35
C GLU A 88 7.16 -19.46 -34.26
N GLY A 89 8.39 -19.42 -33.77
CA GLY A 89 9.16 -18.18 -33.59
C GLY A 89 9.00 -17.49 -32.23
N TRP A 90 8.07 -17.92 -31.36
CA TRP A 90 7.91 -17.36 -30.02
C TRP A 90 8.79 -18.07 -28.98
N ASN A 91 10.10 -17.81 -29.02
CA ASN A 91 11.08 -18.51 -28.17
C ASN A 91 11.54 -17.67 -26.98
N TRP A 92 10.66 -17.46 -25.99
CA TRP A 92 11.03 -16.69 -24.80
C TRP A 92 11.93 -17.50 -23.84
N PRO A 93 12.98 -16.89 -23.26
CA PRO A 93 13.80 -17.57 -22.28
C PRO A 93 13.05 -17.78 -20.96
N PRO A 94 13.41 -18.77 -20.12
CA PRO A 94 12.78 -19.02 -18.82
C PRO A 94 12.66 -17.77 -17.92
N GLY A 95 13.69 -16.91 -17.94
CA GLY A 95 13.70 -15.66 -17.18
C GLY A 95 12.63 -14.65 -17.61
N ALA A 96 12.14 -14.70 -18.85
CA ALA A 96 11.04 -13.83 -19.30
C ALA A 96 9.71 -14.20 -18.62
N PHE A 97 9.42 -15.50 -18.48
CA PHE A 97 8.22 -15.97 -17.77
C PHE A 97 8.21 -15.57 -16.29
N LEU A 98 9.38 -15.59 -15.64
CA LEU A 98 9.49 -15.09 -14.28
C LEU A 98 9.15 -13.60 -14.20
N ARG A 99 9.66 -12.77 -15.12
CA ARG A 99 9.34 -11.34 -15.17
C ARG A 99 7.85 -11.09 -15.43
N VAL A 100 7.23 -11.86 -16.33
CA VAL A 100 5.77 -11.82 -16.56
C VAL A 100 5.01 -12.15 -15.28
N TYR A 101 5.37 -13.25 -14.63
CA TYR A 101 4.71 -13.69 -13.41
C TYR A 101 4.79 -12.61 -12.33
N VAL A 102 5.97 -12.02 -12.14
CA VAL A 102 6.18 -10.91 -11.20
C VAL A 102 5.31 -9.72 -11.56
N LEU A 103 5.23 -9.34 -12.85
CA LEU A 103 4.37 -8.24 -13.31
C LEU A 103 2.89 -8.51 -12.99
N PHE A 104 2.40 -9.72 -13.27
CA PHE A 104 1.01 -10.13 -13.05
C PHE A 104 0.69 -10.15 -11.55
N PHE A 105 1.55 -10.78 -10.77
CA PHE A 105 1.41 -10.89 -9.33
C PHE A 105 1.45 -9.52 -8.65
N LEU A 106 2.44 -8.67 -8.95
CA LEU A 106 2.56 -7.34 -8.35
C LEU A 106 1.38 -6.45 -8.70
N THR A 107 0.95 -6.43 -9.96
CA THR A 107 -0.22 -5.65 -10.39
C THR A 107 -1.47 -6.11 -9.66
N GLY A 108 -1.72 -7.44 -9.63
CA GLY A 108 -2.87 -8.01 -8.92
C GLY A 108 -2.82 -7.77 -7.41
N MET A 109 -1.63 -7.81 -6.80
CA MET A 109 -1.43 -7.55 -5.39
C MET A 109 -1.71 -6.09 -5.05
N VAL A 110 -1.15 -5.14 -5.82
CA VAL A 110 -1.41 -3.71 -5.62
C VAL A 110 -2.90 -3.42 -5.80
N PHE A 111 -3.55 -3.98 -6.83
CA PHE A 111 -4.99 -3.83 -7.02
C PHE A 111 -5.77 -4.36 -5.82
N ALA A 112 -5.48 -5.57 -5.34
CA ALA A 112 -6.16 -6.18 -4.21
C ALA A 112 -5.96 -5.40 -2.89
N LEU A 113 -4.75 -4.89 -2.64
CA LEU A 113 -4.44 -4.13 -1.42
C LEU A 113 -5.07 -2.74 -1.45
N VAL A 114 -4.99 -2.05 -2.59
CA VAL A 114 -5.48 -0.67 -2.71
C VAL A 114 -7.01 -0.64 -2.79
N SER A 115 -7.64 -1.57 -3.49
CA SER A 115 -9.11 -1.63 -3.62
C SER A 115 -9.83 -1.90 -2.31
N ARG A 116 -9.14 -2.48 -1.32
CA ARG A 116 -9.67 -2.74 0.03
C ARG A 116 -9.69 -1.52 0.94
N ARG A 117 -8.85 -0.52 0.65
CA ARG A 117 -8.56 0.56 1.59
C ARG A 117 -9.52 1.74 1.48
N MET A 118 -10.28 1.89 0.38
CA MET A 118 -10.93 3.18 0.06
C MET A 118 -12.36 3.02 -0.48
N GLY A 119 -13.29 3.82 0.05
CA GLY A 119 -14.74 3.72 -0.20
C GLY A 119 -15.30 4.56 -1.36
N VAL A 120 -14.53 5.51 -1.94
CA VAL A 120 -15.02 6.38 -3.01
C VAL A 120 -14.80 5.77 -4.40
N TRP A 121 -15.83 5.81 -5.23
CA TRP A 121 -15.81 5.20 -6.56
C TRP A 121 -14.72 5.80 -7.47
N GLN A 122 -14.52 7.11 -7.44
CA GLN A 122 -13.54 7.82 -8.25
C GLN A 122 -12.11 7.36 -7.96
N TYR A 123 -11.79 7.09 -6.68
CA TYR A 123 -10.48 6.56 -6.30
C TYR A 123 -10.31 5.14 -6.86
N LYS A 124 -11.30 4.28 -6.71
CA LYS A 124 -11.26 2.89 -7.23
C LYS A 124 -11.11 2.87 -8.76
N ALA A 125 -11.86 3.71 -9.47
CA ALA A 125 -11.74 3.87 -10.91
C ALA A 125 -10.34 4.38 -11.30
N GLY A 126 -9.81 5.39 -10.58
CA GLY A 126 -8.47 5.90 -10.81
C GLY A 126 -7.37 4.84 -10.63
N VAL A 127 -7.48 4.01 -9.59
CA VAL A 127 -6.60 2.86 -9.36
C VAL A 127 -6.70 1.85 -10.50
N GLY A 128 -7.91 1.50 -10.91
CA GLY A 128 -8.13 0.55 -12.01
C GLY A 128 -7.51 1.03 -13.32
N VAL A 129 -7.75 2.29 -13.70
CA VAL A 129 -7.19 2.89 -14.92
C VAL A 129 -5.66 2.98 -14.82
N ALA A 130 -5.11 3.44 -13.69
CA ALA A 130 -3.67 3.57 -13.51
C ALA A 130 -2.94 2.23 -13.56
N LEU A 131 -3.46 1.20 -12.87
CA LEU A 131 -2.87 -0.14 -12.87
C LEU A 131 -3.05 -0.83 -14.22
N GLY A 132 -4.21 -0.67 -14.87
CA GLY A 132 -4.44 -1.19 -16.21
C GLY A 132 -3.48 -0.58 -17.24
N ALA A 133 -3.31 0.74 -17.22
CA ALA A 133 -2.37 1.44 -18.09
C ALA A 133 -0.91 1.06 -17.82
N GLY A 134 -0.50 1.04 -16.55
CA GLY A 134 0.85 0.65 -16.15
C GLY A 134 1.16 -0.82 -16.50
N PHE A 135 0.21 -1.71 -16.30
CA PHE A 135 0.30 -3.11 -16.72
C PHE A 135 0.46 -3.23 -18.22
N ALA A 136 -0.43 -2.60 -18.98
CA ALA A 136 -0.42 -2.68 -20.44
C ALA A 136 0.87 -2.10 -21.03
N LEU A 137 1.40 -1.01 -20.45
CA LEU A 137 2.70 -0.44 -20.81
C LEU A 137 3.85 -1.40 -20.48
N GLY A 138 3.88 -1.95 -19.25
CA GLY A 138 4.92 -2.89 -18.83
C GLY A 138 4.92 -4.17 -19.66
N TRP A 139 3.73 -4.69 -19.98
CA TRP A 139 3.52 -5.87 -20.82
C TRP A 139 3.97 -5.62 -22.26
N SER A 140 3.44 -4.58 -22.91
CA SER A 140 3.77 -4.28 -24.30
C SER A 140 5.25 -3.95 -24.49
N ASN A 141 5.88 -3.29 -23.51
CA ASN A 141 7.30 -3.01 -23.52
C ASN A 141 8.15 -4.29 -23.35
N MET A 142 7.71 -5.20 -22.48
CA MET A 142 8.43 -6.46 -22.28
C MET A 142 8.40 -7.33 -23.53
N VAL A 143 7.26 -7.37 -24.23
CA VAL A 143 7.12 -8.03 -25.54
C VAL A 143 8.08 -7.38 -26.55
N HIS A 144 8.07 -6.06 -26.66
CA HIS A 144 8.99 -5.35 -27.56
C HIS A 144 10.47 -5.62 -27.27
N VAL A 145 10.87 -5.63 -26.00
CA VAL A 145 12.26 -5.95 -25.60
C VAL A 145 12.62 -7.39 -25.98
N ALA A 146 11.70 -8.33 -25.78
CA ALA A 146 11.93 -9.73 -26.14
C ALA A 146 12.08 -9.93 -27.66
N ASP A 147 11.28 -9.23 -28.46
CA ASP A 147 11.27 -9.37 -29.92
C ASP A 147 12.44 -8.63 -30.59
N THR A 148 12.75 -7.42 -30.12
CA THR A 148 13.72 -6.54 -30.80
C THR A 148 15.12 -6.55 -30.18
N GLY A 149 15.25 -6.94 -28.91
CA GLY A 149 16.50 -6.80 -28.15
C GLY A 149 16.96 -5.35 -27.94
N ASN A 150 16.18 -4.35 -28.35
CA ASN A 150 16.59 -2.95 -28.31
C ASN A 150 16.55 -2.41 -26.88
N LEU A 151 17.72 -2.09 -26.34
CA LEU A 151 17.89 -1.55 -24.98
C LEU A 151 17.23 -0.18 -24.78
N ALA A 152 16.96 0.58 -25.84
CA ALA A 152 16.24 1.86 -25.76
C ALA A 152 14.84 1.69 -25.14
N ASN A 153 14.21 0.53 -25.34
CA ASN A 153 12.91 0.21 -24.75
C ASN A 153 12.95 0.11 -23.21
N LEU A 154 14.14 -0.01 -22.60
CA LEU A 154 14.26 -0.01 -21.14
C LEU A 154 13.85 1.33 -20.51
N TRP A 155 13.92 2.45 -21.26
CA TRP A 155 13.49 3.75 -20.78
C TRP A 155 12.02 3.78 -20.37
N TYR A 156 11.14 3.00 -21.02
CA TYR A 156 9.73 2.94 -20.65
C TYR A 156 9.49 2.37 -19.23
N TYR A 157 10.40 1.55 -18.71
CA TYR A 157 10.31 1.08 -17.32
C TYR A 157 10.53 2.20 -16.31
N SER A 158 11.22 3.29 -16.67
CA SER A 158 11.36 4.46 -15.79
C SER A 158 10.01 5.08 -15.42
N VAL A 159 9.02 5.02 -16.31
CA VAL A 159 7.65 5.49 -16.06
C VAL A 159 7.02 4.69 -14.92
N LEU A 160 7.19 3.37 -14.92
CA LEU A 160 6.69 2.50 -13.85
C LEU A 160 7.43 2.73 -12.53
N VAL A 161 8.74 2.97 -12.58
CA VAL A 161 9.54 3.31 -11.40
C VAL A 161 9.06 4.63 -10.78
N VAL A 162 8.82 5.65 -11.59
CA VAL A 162 8.25 6.93 -11.13
C VAL A 162 6.86 6.72 -10.53
N GLY A 163 6.02 5.88 -11.15
CA GLY A 163 4.72 5.50 -10.60
C GLY A 163 4.81 4.87 -9.21
N ALA A 164 5.70 3.89 -9.04
CA ALA A 164 5.92 3.21 -7.77
C ALA A 164 6.48 4.16 -6.70
N ALA A 165 7.54 4.91 -7.02
CA ALA A 165 8.15 5.87 -6.12
C ALA A 165 7.16 6.97 -5.71
N GLY A 166 6.44 7.54 -6.68
CA GLY A 166 5.43 8.56 -6.44
C GLY A 166 4.26 8.03 -5.60
N ALA A 167 3.84 6.77 -5.78
CA ALA A 167 2.80 6.16 -4.95
C ALA A 167 3.26 5.96 -3.49
N LEU A 168 4.51 5.55 -3.29
CA LEU A 168 5.13 5.42 -1.96
C LEU A 168 5.26 6.78 -1.26
N LEU A 169 5.82 7.78 -1.96
CA LEU A 169 5.98 9.15 -1.45
C LEU A 169 4.62 9.82 -1.16
N ALA A 170 3.63 9.60 -2.01
CA ALA A 170 2.27 10.06 -1.80
C ALA A 170 1.54 9.34 -0.66
N ARG A 171 2.09 8.22 -0.16
CA ARG A 171 1.45 7.33 0.83
C ARG A 171 0.03 6.94 0.41
N LEU A 172 -0.16 6.72 -0.90
CA LEU A 172 -1.45 6.43 -1.53
C LEU A 172 -2.54 7.52 -1.33
N LYS A 173 -2.17 8.75 -0.96
CA LYS A 173 -3.13 9.87 -0.89
C LYS A 173 -3.52 10.35 -2.28
N ALA A 174 -4.81 10.58 -2.51
CA ALA A 174 -5.35 10.95 -3.82
C ALA A 174 -4.68 12.18 -4.47
N PRO A 175 -4.40 13.31 -3.77
CA PRO A 175 -3.69 14.44 -4.37
C PRO A 175 -2.27 14.10 -4.83
N GLY A 176 -1.57 13.24 -4.10
CA GLY A 176 -0.22 12.80 -4.44
C GLY A 176 -0.22 11.86 -5.64
N LEU A 177 -1.13 10.88 -5.66
CA LEU A 177 -1.30 9.96 -6.79
C LEU A 177 -1.67 10.69 -8.09
N ALA A 178 -2.52 11.73 -8.00
CA ALA A 178 -2.85 12.55 -9.16
C ALA A 178 -1.60 13.21 -9.77
N ARG A 179 -0.75 13.84 -8.95
CA ARG A 179 0.51 14.45 -9.41
C ARG A 179 1.45 13.40 -10.01
N THR A 180 1.61 12.26 -9.35
CA THR A 180 2.43 11.15 -9.85
C THR A 180 2.01 10.73 -11.25
N LEU A 181 0.71 10.57 -11.51
CA LEU A 181 0.20 10.16 -12.81
C LEU A 181 0.40 11.23 -13.89
N PHE A 182 0.29 12.51 -13.55
CA PHE A 182 0.64 13.58 -14.49
C PHE A 182 2.14 13.59 -14.81
N VAL A 183 3.00 13.34 -13.82
CA VAL A 183 4.45 13.20 -14.05
C VAL A 183 4.75 11.98 -14.91
N MET A 184 4.11 10.83 -14.67
CA MET A 184 4.24 9.64 -15.52
C MET A 184 3.80 9.93 -16.96
N ALA A 185 2.69 10.64 -17.15
CA ALA A 185 2.20 11.02 -18.47
C ALA A 185 3.18 11.94 -19.21
N ALA A 186 3.71 12.96 -18.52
CA ALA A 186 4.69 13.88 -19.09
C ALA A 186 6.00 13.15 -19.43
N LEU A 187 6.47 12.27 -18.55
CA LEU A 187 7.67 11.47 -18.78
C LEU A 187 7.49 10.53 -19.97
N LEU A 188 6.34 9.85 -20.08
CA LEU A 188 6.07 8.97 -21.21
C LEU A 188 6.00 9.74 -22.52
N ALA A 189 5.36 10.92 -22.53
CA ALA A 189 5.33 11.78 -23.70
C ALA A 189 6.75 12.21 -24.11
N LEU A 190 7.59 12.59 -23.14
CA LEU A 190 8.98 12.96 -23.39
C LEU A 190 9.79 11.79 -23.98
N ILE A 191 9.69 10.60 -23.38
CA ILE A 191 10.36 9.39 -23.87
C ILE A 191 9.91 9.09 -25.31
N SER A 192 8.61 9.20 -25.59
CA SER A 192 8.07 8.87 -26.92
C SER A 192 8.57 9.78 -28.04
N VAL A 193 9.04 10.99 -27.70
CA VAL A 193 9.60 11.96 -28.65
C VAL A 193 11.12 11.86 -28.71
N LEU A 194 11.77 11.70 -27.56
CA LEU A 194 13.23 11.80 -27.46
C LEU A 194 13.97 10.47 -27.69
N VAL A 195 13.33 9.33 -27.44
CA VAL A 195 13.96 8.02 -27.58
C VAL A 195 13.70 7.50 -29.00
N PRO A 196 14.74 7.40 -29.86
CA PRO A 196 14.56 6.91 -31.21
C PRO A 196 14.13 5.45 -31.18
N SER A 197 13.00 5.13 -31.82
CA SER A 197 12.51 3.75 -31.90
C SER A 197 13.37 2.86 -32.80
N GLY A 198 14.08 3.47 -33.77
CA GLY A 198 14.76 2.74 -34.84
C GLY A 198 13.80 2.02 -35.80
N ALA A 199 12.48 2.26 -35.66
CA ALA A 199 11.45 1.58 -36.42
C ALA A 199 11.13 2.31 -37.75
N PRO A 200 10.68 1.59 -38.79
CA PRO A 200 10.16 2.21 -40.01
C PRO A 200 9.02 3.22 -39.74
N PRO A 201 8.79 4.21 -40.61
CA PRO A 201 7.85 5.31 -40.34
C PRO A 201 6.42 4.88 -40.02
N ASP A 202 5.93 3.79 -40.63
CA ASP A 202 4.59 3.25 -40.38
C ASP A 202 4.46 2.60 -39.00
N VAL A 203 5.49 1.86 -38.57
CA VAL A 203 5.59 1.25 -37.25
C VAL A 203 5.75 2.33 -36.18
N ALA A 204 6.62 3.31 -36.42
CA ALA A 204 6.83 4.45 -35.52
C ALA A 204 5.53 5.23 -35.27
N ARG A 205 4.71 5.43 -36.32
CA ARG A 205 3.38 6.05 -36.18
C ARG A 205 2.45 5.25 -35.27
N ARG A 206 2.39 3.92 -35.42
CA ARG A 206 1.56 3.06 -34.56
C ARG A 206 2.03 3.09 -33.10
N MET A 207 3.35 3.10 -32.87
CA MET A 207 3.92 3.26 -31.54
C MET A 207 3.53 4.61 -30.94
N ALA A 208 3.65 5.71 -31.68
CA ALA A 208 3.24 7.04 -31.21
C ALA A 208 1.77 7.11 -30.81
N ILE A 209 0.87 6.47 -31.57
CA ILE A 209 -0.55 6.35 -31.21
C ILE A 209 -0.70 5.59 -29.89
N GLY A 210 0.00 4.46 -29.72
CA GLY A 210 0.01 3.68 -28.47
C GLY A 210 0.48 4.50 -27.28
N HIS A 211 1.57 5.25 -27.42
CA HIS A 211 2.05 6.17 -26.37
C HIS A 211 1.01 7.24 -26.02
N GLY A 212 0.36 7.84 -27.02
CA GLY A 212 -0.71 8.80 -26.81
C GLY A 212 -1.88 8.24 -26.00
N VAL A 213 -2.26 6.98 -26.25
CA VAL A 213 -3.29 6.27 -25.47
C VAL A 213 -2.86 6.12 -24.00
N TYR A 214 -1.64 5.65 -23.74
CA TYR A 214 -1.13 5.51 -22.37
C TYR A 214 -1.04 6.85 -21.62
N VAL A 215 -0.56 7.90 -22.30
CA VAL A 215 -0.54 9.28 -21.77
C VAL A 215 -1.96 9.72 -21.39
N GLY A 216 -2.92 9.52 -22.29
CA GLY A 216 -4.33 9.82 -22.03
C GLY A 216 -4.90 9.06 -20.84
N LEU A 217 -4.59 7.77 -20.70
CA LEU A 217 -5.03 6.95 -19.57
C LEU A 217 -4.43 7.42 -18.24
N PHE A 218 -3.13 7.75 -18.20
CA PHE A 218 -2.51 8.30 -16.99
C PHE A 218 -3.11 9.66 -16.60
N ILE A 219 -3.36 10.54 -17.57
CA ILE A 219 -4.03 11.83 -17.33
C ILE A 219 -5.45 11.61 -16.80
N ALA A 220 -6.22 10.71 -17.41
CA ALA A 220 -7.58 10.38 -16.99
C ALA A 220 -7.61 9.84 -15.55
N ALA A 221 -6.70 8.91 -15.22
CA ALA A 221 -6.53 8.42 -13.87
C ALA A 221 -6.16 9.54 -12.89
N GLY A 222 -5.26 10.45 -13.29
CA GLY A 222 -4.88 11.62 -12.49
C GLY A 222 -6.06 12.53 -12.17
N PHE A 223 -6.95 12.78 -13.14
CA PHE A 223 -8.20 13.52 -12.92
C PHE A 223 -9.17 12.80 -11.99
N LEU A 224 -9.29 11.47 -12.07
CA LEU A 224 -10.11 10.68 -11.15
C LEU A 224 -9.63 10.81 -9.70
N PHE A 225 -8.32 10.76 -9.46
CA PHE A 225 -7.76 10.99 -8.12
C PHE A 225 -7.94 12.43 -7.64
N ARG A 226 -7.82 13.42 -8.53
CA ARG A 226 -8.11 14.82 -8.18
C ARG A 226 -9.59 15.00 -7.79
N ARG A 227 -10.53 14.34 -8.49
CA ARG A 227 -11.95 14.34 -8.11
C ARG A 227 -12.19 13.63 -6.77
N ALA A 228 -11.54 12.50 -6.54
CA ALA A 228 -11.62 11.78 -5.27
C ALA A 228 -11.16 12.65 -4.09
N ALA A 229 -10.07 13.42 -4.26
CA ALA A 229 -9.58 14.35 -3.24
C ALA A 229 -10.56 15.48 -2.88
N LEU A 230 -11.44 15.86 -3.81
CA LEU A 230 -12.49 16.87 -3.56
C LEU A 230 -13.71 16.26 -2.85
N THR A 231 -13.87 14.93 -2.92
CA THR A 231 -15.02 14.21 -2.36
C THR A 231 -14.74 13.73 -0.94
N GLU A 232 -13.48 13.65 -0.51
CA GLU A 232 -13.12 13.44 0.89
C GLU A 232 -13.46 14.71 1.69
N PRO A 233 -14.40 14.66 2.67
CA PRO A 233 -14.68 15.81 3.51
C PRO A 233 -13.40 16.20 4.25
N LYS A 234 -13.08 17.50 4.32
CA LYS A 234 -12.08 17.99 5.28
C LYS A 234 -12.53 17.52 6.67
N ARG A 235 -11.92 16.48 7.23
CA ARG A 235 -12.00 16.21 8.66
C ARG A 235 -11.53 17.50 9.34
N GLY A 236 -12.42 18.09 10.12
CA GLY A 236 -12.42 19.50 10.49
C GLY A 236 -11.08 20.01 11.03
N LEU A 237 -10.75 21.24 10.64
CA LEU A 237 -9.96 22.14 11.47
C LEU A 237 -10.87 22.51 12.65
N GLY A 238 -10.85 21.68 13.69
CA GLY A 238 -11.32 22.02 15.02
C GLY A 238 -10.11 22.13 15.94
N HIS A 239 -9.58 23.34 16.04
CA HIS A 239 -8.81 23.84 17.18
C HIS A 239 -9.26 25.27 17.42
#